data_AF-A0A2H6NAA4-F1
#
_entry.id   AF-A0A2H6NAA4-F1
#
_cell.length_a   1.000
_cell.length_b   1.000
_cell.length_c   1.000
_cell.angle_alpha   90.00
_cell.angle_beta   90.00
_cell.angle_gamma   90.00
#
_symmetry.space_group_name_H-M   'P 1'
#
loop_
_entity.id
_entity.type
_entity.pdbx_description
1 polymer ?
#
loop_
_entity_poly.entity_id
_entity_poly.type
_entity_poly.pdbx_seq_one_letter_code
_entity_poly.pdbx_strand_id
1 'polypeptide(L)'
;MAFIIEEPIEKGQVLIKELERYGAVAGLKIKRQKMKLLAKTLTELQTIELERVLGLQTTRKIKYLGIWLTSHCKAIKENNYNNYNKLLQQTKKDLELWTKMQLSIAAIKMSILPKFR
;
A
#
# COMPACT_ATOMS: atom_id res chain seq x y z
N MET A 1 -1.03 -3.03 -7.97
CA MET A 1 0.04 -3.98 -8.29
C MET A 1 1.26 -3.60 -7.47
N ALA A 2 1.93 -4.58 -6.86
CA ALA A 2 3.14 -4.40 -6.09
C ALA A 2 4.14 -5.47 -6.51
N PHE A 3 5.41 -5.11 -6.58
CA PHE A 3 6.51 -6.02 -6.95
C PHE A 3 7.54 -6.03 -5.83
N ILE A 4 8.08 -7.21 -5.56
CA ILE A 4 9.19 -7.42 -4.63
C ILE A 4 10.33 -7.96 -5.47
N ILE A 5 11.48 -7.32 -5.39
CA ILE A 5 12.63 -7.60 -6.24
C ILE A 5 13.84 -7.74 -5.32
N GLU A 6 14.59 -8.83 -5.51
CA GLU A 6 15.92 -8.99 -4.96
C GLU A 6 16.92 -8.37 -5.93
N GLU A 7 17.98 -7.74 -5.42
CA GLU A 7 19.01 -7.04 -6.23
C GLU A 7 18.40 -5.96 -7.16
N PRO A 8 17.73 -4.95 -6.58
CA PRO A 8 16.93 -4.00 -7.36
C PRO A 8 17.75 -3.08 -8.27
N ILE A 9 19.05 -2.94 -8.04
CA ILE A 9 19.96 -2.14 -8.88
C ILE A 9 20.14 -2.81 -10.25
N GLU A 10 20.35 -4.12 -10.29
CA GLU A 10 20.54 -4.86 -11.54
C GLU A 10 19.20 -5.18 -12.22
N LYS A 11 18.25 -5.72 -11.45
CA LYS A 11 16.99 -6.26 -12.00
C LYS A 11 15.89 -5.22 -12.14
N GLY A 12 15.98 -4.08 -11.45
CA GLY A 12 14.92 -3.07 -11.43
C GLY A 12 14.66 -2.44 -12.79
N GLN A 13 15.71 -2.16 -13.58
CA GLN A 13 15.53 -1.61 -14.93
C GLN A 13 14.84 -2.60 -15.88
N VAL A 14 15.19 -3.88 -15.77
CA VAL A 14 14.60 -4.95 -16.58
C VAL A 14 13.10 -5.03 -16.27
N LEU A 15 12.71 -4.99 -14.99
CA LEU A 15 11.30 -5.00 -14.61
C LEU A 15 10.54 -3.81 -15.20
N ILE A 16 11.09 -2.59 -15.11
CA ILE A 16 10.40 -1.39 -15.65
C ILE A 16 10.21 -1.53 -17.17
N LYS A 17 11.23 -1.98 -17.91
CA LYS A 17 11.13 -2.19 -19.36
C LYS A 17 10.08 -3.22 -19.73
N GLU A 18 10.06 -4.36 -19.03
CA GLU A 18 9.07 -5.41 -19.26
C GLU A 18 7.66 -4.92 -18.93
N LEU A 19 7.47 -4.19 -17.83
CA LEU A 19 6.18 -3.62 -17.48
C LEU A 19 5.67 -2.65 -18.55
N GLU A 20 6.54 -1.83 -19.13
CA GLU A 20 6.15 -0.94 -20.22
C GLU A 20 5.79 -1.70 -21.50
N ARG A 21 6.53 -2.77 -21.81
CA ARG A 21 6.24 -3.66 -22.94
C ARG A 21 4.88 -4.35 -22.78
N TYR A 22 4.63 -4.99 -21.63
CA TYR A 22 3.33 -5.61 -21.35
C TYR A 22 2.21 -4.58 -21.32
N GLY A 23 2.47 -3.40 -20.76
CA GLY A 23 1.55 -2.26 -20.81
C GLY A 23 1.17 -1.93 -22.25
N ALA A 24 2.16 -1.73 -23.13
CA ALA A 24 1.92 -1.41 -24.53
C ALA A 24 1.09 -2.48 -25.26
N VAL A 25 1.40 -3.76 -25.04
CA VAL A 25 0.62 -4.88 -25.60
C VAL A 25 -0.83 -4.88 -25.10
N ALA A 26 -1.06 -4.52 -23.84
CA ALA A 26 -2.38 -4.40 -23.25
C ALA A 26 -3.09 -3.05 -23.56
N GLY A 27 -2.46 -2.15 -24.32
CA GLY A 27 -2.98 -0.80 -24.57
C GLY A 27 -2.93 0.15 -23.35
N LEU A 28 -2.08 -0.15 -22.37
CA LEU A 28 -1.92 0.60 -21.11
C LEU A 28 -0.58 1.34 -21.06
N LYS A 29 -0.60 2.60 -20.59
CA LYS A 29 0.61 3.40 -20.36
C LYS A 29 0.93 3.51 -18.87
N ILE A 30 2.13 3.08 -18.49
CA ILE A 30 2.61 3.17 -17.11
C ILE A 30 2.97 4.62 -16.76
N LYS A 31 2.42 5.11 -15.65
CA LYS A 31 2.71 6.45 -15.11
C LYS A 31 3.87 6.37 -14.12
N ARG A 32 5.11 6.58 -14.59
CA ARG A 32 6.31 6.56 -13.75
C ARG A 32 6.24 7.51 -12.54
N GLN A 33 5.64 8.68 -12.69
CA GLN A 33 5.42 9.64 -11.58
C GLN A 33 4.60 9.08 -10.42
N LYS A 34 3.73 8.08 -10.66
CA LYS A 34 2.94 7.42 -9.62
C LYS A 34 3.62 6.18 -9.04
N MET A 35 4.69 5.70 -9.67
CA MET A 35 5.48 4.60 -9.13
C MET A 35 6.25 5.09 -7.92
N LYS A 36 6.22 4.28 -6.85
CA LYS A 36 6.90 4.58 -5.60
C LYS A 36 7.76 3.39 -5.23
N LEU A 37 8.95 3.68 -4.73
CA LEU A 37 9.89 2.68 -4.27
C LEU A 37 9.95 2.68 -2.74
N LEU A 38 9.96 1.47 -2.17
CA LEU A 38 10.18 1.25 -0.75
C LEU A 38 11.41 0.36 -0.61
N ALA A 39 12.55 0.98 -0.30
CA ALA A 39 13.78 0.27 -0.03
C ALA A 39 13.72 -0.42 1.33
N LYS A 40 14.12 -1.69 1.38
CA LYS A 40 14.27 -2.46 2.62
C LYS A 40 15.71 -2.98 2.67
N THR A 41 16.39 -2.77 3.80
CA THR A 41 17.76 -3.28 4.04
C THR A 41 18.78 -2.83 2.99
N LEU A 42 18.66 -1.60 2.47
CA LEU A 42 19.68 -0.99 1.59
C LEU A 42 20.45 0.07 2.37
N THR A 43 21.74 0.23 2.04
CA THR A 43 22.54 1.35 2.54
C THR A 43 22.14 2.66 1.84
N GLU A 44 22.55 3.80 2.40
CA GLU A 44 22.27 5.12 1.79
C GLU A 44 22.87 5.23 0.38
N LEU A 45 24.11 4.75 0.19
CA LEU A 45 24.78 4.72 -1.11
C LEU A 45 24.02 3.87 -2.13
N GLN A 46 23.58 2.67 -1.74
CA GLN A 46 22.78 1.80 -2.62
C GLN A 46 21.43 2.41 -2.95
N THR A 47 20.83 3.16 -2.02
CA THR A 47 19.55 3.84 -2.24
C THR A 47 19.73 4.97 -3.25
N ILE A 48 20.78 5.79 -3.13
CA ILE A 48 21.09 6.86 -4.09
C ILE A 48 21.33 6.27 -5.48
N GLU A 49 22.11 5.20 -5.57
CA GLU A 49 22.38 4.55 -6.85
C GLU A 49 21.10 3.96 -7.44
N LEU A 50 20.24 3.36 -6.62
CA LEU A 50 18.96 2.83 -7.07
C LEU A 50 18.01 3.92 -7.59
N GLU A 51 17.95 5.06 -6.91
CA GLU A 51 17.17 6.22 -7.38
C GLU A 51 17.71 6.75 -8.71
N ARG A 52 19.04 6.80 -8.88
CA ARG A 52 19.70 7.19 -10.12
C ARG A 52 19.40 6.22 -11.26
N VAL A 53 19.52 4.92 -11.00
CA VAL A 53 19.36 3.84 -12.00
C VAL A 53 17.91 3.71 -12.46
N LEU A 54 16.94 3.87 -11.55
CA LEU A 54 15.50 3.73 -11.88
C LEU A 54 14.82 5.06 -12.23
N GLY A 55 15.42 6.20 -11.86
CA GLY A 55 14.80 7.51 -11.99
C GLY A 55 13.53 7.65 -11.12
N LEU A 56 13.46 6.91 -10.01
CA LEU A 56 12.33 6.89 -9.08
C LEU A 56 12.79 7.35 -7.70
N GLN A 57 11.93 8.05 -6.97
CA GLN A 57 12.21 8.45 -5.59
C GLN A 57 11.86 7.32 -4.62
N THR A 58 12.78 7.07 -3.69
CA THR A 58 12.58 6.18 -2.55
C THR A 58 11.78 6.90 -1.48
N THR A 59 10.74 6.22 -0.98
CA THR A 59 9.87 6.75 0.07
C THR A 59 9.97 5.89 1.32
N ARG A 60 9.87 6.51 2.49
CA ARG A 60 9.89 5.78 3.78
C ARG A 60 8.60 5.00 4.05
N LYS A 61 7.49 5.45 3.44
CA LYS A 61 6.16 4.86 3.60
C LYS A 61 5.35 4.92 2.30
N ILE A 62 4.62 3.85 2.01
CA ILE A 62 3.71 3.74 0.86
C ILE A 62 2.36 3.23 1.32
N LYS A 63 1.27 3.79 0.78
CA LYS A 63 -0.08 3.26 1.01
C LYS A 63 -0.40 2.22 -0.07
N TYR A 64 -0.70 0.99 0.33
CA TYR A 64 -1.09 -0.11 -0.55
C TYR A 64 -2.36 -0.77 -0.03
N LEU A 65 -3.42 -0.81 -0.85
CA LEU A 65 -4.72 -1.40 -0.52
C LEU A 65 -5.30 -0.93 0.84
N GLY A 66 -5.09 0.34 1.18
CA GLY A 66 -5.57 0.91 2.46
C GLY A 66 -4.60 0.78 3.64
N ILE A 67 -3.53 -0.02 3.50
CA ILE A 67 -2.53 -0.29 4.53
C ILE A 67 -1.28 0.56 4.28
N TRP A 68 -0.65 1.05 5.36
CA TRP A 68 0.64 1.72 5.27
C TRP A 68 1.78 0.71 5.38
N LEU A 69 2.56 0.58 4.31
CA LEU A 69 3.80 -0.18 4.27
C LEU A 69 4.97 0.74 4.60
N THR A 70 5.89 0.26 5.43
CA THR A 70 7.10 0.98 5.85
C THR A 70 8.32 0.09 5.68
N SER A 71 9.50 0.69 5.48
CA SER A 71 10.77 -0.04 5.36
C SER A 71 11.06 -0.88 6.62
N HIS A 72 10.69 -0.36 7.80
CA HIS A 72 10.79 -1.05 9.07
C HIS A 72 9.51 -1.84 9.37
N CYS A 73 9.66 -3.14 9.63
CA CYS A 73 8.53 -4.04 9.92
C CYS A 73 7.83 -3.69 11.24
N LYS A 74 8.56 -3.16 12.24
CA LYS A 74 7.99 -2.74 13.54
C LYS A 74 6.90 -1.68 13.38
N ALA A 75 7.13 -0.71 12.48
CA ALA A 75 6.19 0.37 12.21
C ALA A 75 4.93 -0.08 11.46
N ILE A 76 4.96 -1.24 10.78
CA ILE A 76 3.77 -1.81 10.13
C ILE A 76 2.75 -2.23 11.20
N LYS A 77 3.21 -2.90 12.27
CA LYS A 77 2.32 -3.33 13.37
C LYS A 77 1.67 -2.14 14.06
N GLU A 78 2.46 -1.12 14.37
CA GLU A 78 1.98 0.10 15.03
C GLU A 78 1.01 0.90 14.14
N ASN A 79 1.34 1.10 12.86
CA ASN A 79 0.45 1.78 11.91
C ASN A 79 -0.85 0.99 11.68
N ASN A 80 -0.78 -0.34 11.63
CA ASN A 80 -1.96 -1.19 11.51
C ASN A 80 -2.83 -1.12 12.77
N TYR A 81 -2.24 -1.11 13.95
CA TYR A 81 -2.95 -0.93 15.21
C TYR A 81 -3.69 0.43 15.26
N ASN A 82 -3.02 1.50 14.83
CA ASN A 82 -3.64 2.83 14.75
C ASN A 82 -4.80 2.88 13.75
N ASN A 83 -4.63 2.27 12.57
CA ASN A 83 -5.70 2.14 11.59
C ASN A 83 -6.89 1.32 12.12
N TYR A 84 -6.61 0.22 12.85
CA TYR A 84 -7.63 -0.61 13.50
C TYR A 84 -8.42 0.17 14.54
N ASN A 85 -7.74 0.95 15.38
CA ASN A 85 -8.41 1.82 16.36
C ASN A 85 -9.31 2.87 15.68
N LYS A 86 -8.85 3.44 14.56
CA LYS A 86 -9.67 4.36 13.77
C LYS A 86 -10.91 3.68 13.19
N LEU A 87 -10.76 2.45 12.69
CA LEU A 87 -11.88 1.64 12.21
C LEU A 87 -12.89 1.35 13.33
N LEU A 88 -12.41 1.01 14.52
CA LEU A 88 -13.26 0.82 15.71
C LEU A 88 -14.01 2.10 16.07
N GLN A 89 -13.34 3.25 16.10
CA GLN A 89 -13.99 4.54 16.38
C GLN A 89 -15.06 4.88 15.34
N GLN A 90 -14.79 4.65 14.05
CA GLN A 90 -15.79 4.88 13.00
C GLN A 90 -16.97 3.92 13.16
N THR A 91 -16.71 2.64 13.45
CA THR A 91 -17.76 1.65 13.65
C THR A 91 -18.65 2.00 14.85
N LYS A 92 -18.08 2.55 15.94
CA LYS A 92 -18.86 3.05 17.08
C LYS A 92 -19.81 4.18 16.67
N LYS A 93 -19.32 5.15 15.88
CA LYS A 93 -20.15 6.25 15.37
C LYS A 93 -21.25 5.77 14.42
N ASP A 94 -20.91 4.84 13.53
CA ASP A 94 -21.87 4.23 12.61
C ASP A 94 -22.98 3.50 13.40
N LEU A 95 -22.61 2.75 14.45
CA LEU A 95 -23.56 2.08 15.33
C LEU A 95 -24.49 3.06 16.06
N GLU A 96 -23.98 4.18 16.59
CA GLU A 96 -24.77 5.24 17.24
C GLU A 96 -25.77 5.91 16.29
N LEU A 97 -25.39 6.07 15.01
CA LEU A 97 -26.29 6.58 13.98
C LEU A 97 -27.37 5.54 13.63
N TRP A 98 -26.99 4.28 13.52
CA TRP A 98 -27.89 3.19 13.12
C TRP A 98 -28.89 2.82 14.20
N THR A 99 -28.58 2.99 15.49
CA THR A 99 -29.58 2.89 16.57
C THR A 99 -30.71 3.89 16.39
N LYS A 100 -30.44 5.07 15.80
CA LYS A 100 -31.48 6.08 15.49
C LYS A 100 -32.30 5.73 14.24
N MET A 101 -31.76 4.90 13.35
CA MET A 101 -32.38 4.52 12.06
C MET A 101 -33.20 3.21 12.12
N GLN A 102 -33.28 2.54 13.28
CA GLN A 102 -34.03 1.28 13.48
C GLN A 102 -33.66 0.15 12.51
N LEU A 103 -32.36 -0.07 12.25
CA LEU A 103 -31.89 -1.17 11.39
C LEU A 103 -31.97 -2.55 12.07
N SER A 104 -32.17 -3.61 11.28
CA SER A 104 -32.15 -4.99 11.77
C SER A 104 -30.75 -5.45 12.15
N ILE A 105 -30.65 -6.37 13.11
CA ILE A 105 -29.38 -6.95 13.57
C ILE A 105 -28.63 -7.66 12.42
N ALA A 106 -29.37 -8.29 11.49
CA ALA A 106 -28.80 -8.95 10.33
C ALA A 106 -28.11 -7.94 9.39
N ALA A 107 -28.75 -6.80 9.12
CA ALA A 107 -28.16 -5.74 8.30
C ALA A 107 -26.88 -5.18 8.95
N ILE A 108 -26.92 -4.91 10.26
CA ILE A 108 -25.76 -4.41 11.01
C ILE A 108 -24.60 -5.42 10.95
N LYS A 109 -24.86 -6.71 11.18
CA LYS A 109 -23.83 -7.77 11.11
C LYS A 109 -23.20 -7.86 9.72
N MET A 110 -24.00 -7.86 8.65
CA MET A 110 -23.49 -7.93 7.27
C MET A 110 -22.66 -6.71 6.88
N SER A 111 -22.94 -5.53 7.44
CA SER A 111 -22.17 -4.31 7.16
C SER A 111 -20.87 -4.21 7.96
N ILE A 112 -20.84 -4.72 9.19
CA ILE A 112 -19.68 -4.59 10.10
C ILE A 112 -18.69 -5.73 9.91
N LEU A 113 -19.14 -6.99 9.86
CA LEU A 113 -18.26 -8.16 9.85
C LEU A 113 -17.21 -8.13 8.72
N PRO A 114 -17.54 -7.75 7.46
CA PRO A 114 -16.55 -7.69 6.39
C PRO A 114 -15.42 -6.68 6.64
N LYS A 115 -15.64 -5.66 7.48
CA LYS A 115 -14.65 -4.61 7.77
C LYS A 115 -13.55 -5.09 8.71
N PHE A 116 -13.78 -6.15 9.49
CA PHE A 116 -12.88 -6.66 10.53
C PHE A 116 -12.27 -8.02 10.18
N ARG A 117 -12.42 -8.47 8.93
CA ARG A 117 -11.87 -9.75 8.44
C ARG A 117 -10.38 -9.65 8.12
#